data_AF-A0A969QY17-F1
#
_entry.id   AF-A0A969QY17-F1
#
_cell.length_a   1.000
_cell.length_b   1.000
_cell.length_c   1.000
_cell.angle_alpha   90.00
_cell.angle_beta   90.00
_cell.angle_gamma   90.00
#
_symmetry.space_group_name_H-M   'P 1'
#
loop_
_entity.id
_entity.type
_entity.pdbx_description
1 polymer ?
#
loop_
_entity_poly.entity_id
_entity_poly.type
_entity_poly.pdbx_seq_one_letter_code
_entity_poly.pdbx_strand_id
1 'polypeptide(L)'
;MRGLTQQEAQQRLSTYGRNALPEAKGIGLGLRLLNQFKSPLIYILLLALTLDLALWLGEGAHEIPFESIAIGIILILNADP
;
A
#
# COMPACT_ATOMS: atom_id res chain seq x y z
N MET A 1 45.27 -2.93 -6.30
CA MET A 1 44.46 -2.13 -5.37
C MET A 1 44.57 -2.77 -3.98
N ARG A 2 44.95 -2.02 -2.93
CA ARG A 2 44.96 -2.54 -1.55
C ARG A 2 43.67 -2.05 -0.88
N GLY A 3 42.86 -2.98 -0.38
CA GLY A 3 41.64 -2.66 0.38
C GLY A 3 41.93 -2.22 1.80
N LEU A 4 40.87 -1.93 2.56
CA LEU A 4 40.96 -1.63 3.99
C LEU A 4 41.42 -2.88 4.76
N THR A 5 42.24 -2.66 5.79
CA THR A 5 42.51 -3.68 6.80
C THR A 5 41.27 -3.91 7.65
N GLN A 6 41.16 -5.09 8.26
CA GLN A 6 40.02 -5.44 9.13
C GLN A 6 39.86 -4.44 10.29
N GLN A 7 40.98 -3.94 10.82
CA GLN A 7 40.99 -2.98 11.93
C GLN A 7 40.44 -1.61 11.50
N GLU A 8 40.84 -1.12 10.32
CA GLU A 8 40.31 0.13 9.76
C GLU A 8 38.82 0.01 9.42
N ALA A 9 38.39 -1.14 8.90
CA ALA A 9 36.98 -1.40 8.62
C ALA A 9 36.14 -1.40 9.92
N GLN A 10 36.62 -2.06 10.98
CA GLN A 10 35.95 -2.11 12.29
C GLN A 10 35.85 -0.72 12.92
N GLN A 11 36.93 0.07 12.87
CA GLN A 11 36.97 1.41 13.43
C GLN A 11 36.00 2.33 12.70
N ARG A 12 35.96 2.27 11.36
CA ARG A 12 35.00 3.04 10.55
C ARG A 12 33.55 2.62 10.84
N LEU A 13 33.28 1.33 10.96
CA LEU A 13 31.94 0.84 11.30
C LEU A 13 31.48 1.34 12.68
N SER A 14 32.39 1.42 13.66
CA SER A 14 32.09 1.98 14.98
C SER A 14 31.86 3.49 14.95
N THR A 15 32.57 4.23 14.11
CA THR A 15 32.45 5.70 14.04
C THR A 15 31.22 6.15 13.24
N TYR A 16 30.97 5.52 12.09
CA TYR A 16 29.91 5.94 11.16
C TYR A 16 28.62 5.13 11.31
N GLY A 17 28.66 4.03 12.06
CA GLY A 17 27.56 3.09 12.13
C GLY A 17 27.42 2.27 10.85
N ARG A 18 26.36 1.46 10.80
CA ARG A 18 26.03 0.67 9.61
C ARG A 18 25.62 1.62 8.49
N ASN A 19 26.17 1.42 7.30
CA ASN A 19 25.68 2.07 6.08
C ASN A 19 24.34 1.45 5.66
N ALA A 20 23.30 1.72 6.44
CA ALA A 20 21.93 1.29 6.20
C ALA A 20 21.02 2.51 6.29
N LEU A 21 20.11 2.63 5.33
CA LEU A 21 19.08 3.66 5.37
C LEU A 21 18.15 3.39 6.58
N PRO A 22 17.68 4.45 7.26
CA PRO A 22 16.68 4.28 8.31
C PRO A 22 15.43 3.65 7.70
N GLU A 23 14.90 2.60 8.35
CA GLU A 23 13.60 2.07 7.97
C GLU A 23 12.55 3.17 8.11
N ALA A 24 11.80 3.41 7.03
CA ALA A 24 10.63 4.25 7.11
C ALA A 24 9.68 3.63 8.14
N LYS A 25 9.24 4.41 9.14
CA LYS A 25 8.23 3.95 10.09
C LYS A 25 7.03 3.45 9.29
N GLY A 26 6.76 2.15 9.35
CA GLY A 26 5.58 1.56 8.75
C GLY A 26 4.36 2.33 9.24
N ILE A 27 3.65 2.98 8.31
CA ILE A 27 2.43 3.70 8.63
C ILE A 27 1.42 2.64 9.08
N GLY A 28 0.79 2.77 10.25
CA GLY A 28 -0.20 1.78 10.70
C GLY A 28 -1.42 1.70 9.76
N LEU A 29 -2.05 0.53 9.65
CA LEU A 29 -3.19 0.26 8.73
C LEU A 29 -4.31 1.31 8.82
N GLY A 30 -4.67 1.77 10.02
CA GLY A 30 -5.70 2.80 10.20
C GLY A 30 -5.29 4.18 9.67
N LEU A 31 -4.02 4.56 9.83
CA LEU A 31 -3.50 5.83 9.33
C LEU A 31 -3.34 5.81 7.80
N ARG A 32 -3.11 4.63 7.23
CA ARG A 32 -3.12 4.42 5.77
C ARG A 32 -4.52 4.61 5.19
N LEU A 33 -5.54 4.01 5.80
CA LEU A 33 -6.93 4.17 5.36
C LEU A 33 -7.32 5.66 5.35
N LEU A 34 -6.95 6.41 6.40
CA LEU A 34 -7.17 7.86 6.47
C LEU A 34 -6.42 8.64 5.38
N ASN A 35 -5.21 8.22 5.00
CA ASN A 35 -4.47 8.86 3.91
C ASN A 35 -5.03 8.53 2.52
N GLN A 36 -5.63 7.35 2.33
CA GLN A 36 -6.27 6.98 1.05
C GLN A 36 -7.46 7.88 0.72
N PHE A 37 -8.21 8.36 1.71
CA PHE A 37 -9.26 9.38 1.51
C PHE A 37 -8.76 10.72 0.96
N LYS A 38 -7.44 10.95 0.89
CA LYS A 38 -6.86 12.13 0.22
C LYS A 38 -6.62 11.90 -1.28
N SER A 39 -6.67 10.66 -1.74
CA SER A 39 -6.47 10.30 -3.14
C SER A 39 -7.78 10.44 -3.91
N PRO A 40 -7.85 11.23 -5.01
CA PRO A 40 -9.05 11.31 -5.84
C PRO A 40 -9.51 9.95 -6.36
N LEU A 41 -8.56 9.02 -6.57
CA LEU A 41 -8.82 7.69 -7.10
C LEU A 41 -9.72 6.85 -6.19
N ILE A 42 -9.61 6.99 -4.86
CA ILE A 42 -10.45 6.20 -3.93
C ILE A 42 -11.93 6.53 -4.11
N TYR A 43 -12.25 7.81 -4.30
CA TYR A 43 -13.64 8.24 -4.48
C TYR A 43 -14.22 7.73 -5.78
N ILE A 44 -13.42 7.67 -6.84
CA ILE A 44 -13.84 7.12 -8.13
C ILE A 44 -14.13 5.62 -7.98
N LEU A 45 -13.24 4.87 -7.33
CA LEU A 45 -13.42 3.42 -7.13
C LEU A 45 -14.61 3.12 -6.20
N LEU A 46 -14.78 3.89 -5.12
CA LEU A 46 -15.93 3.75 -4.23
C LEU A 46 -17.25 4.10 -4.93
N LEU A 47 -17.25 5.15 -5.76
CA LEU A 47 -18.42 5.52 -6.57
C LEU A 47 -18.76 4.40 -7.56
N ALA A 48 -17.77 3.88 -8.29
CA ALA A 48 -17.95 2.78 -9.22
C ALA A 48 -18.51 1.54 -8.51
N LEU A 49 -17.91 1.14 -7.39
CA LEU A 49 -18.40 0.01 -6.58
C LEU A 49 -19.84 0.22 -6.11
N THR A 50 -20.18 1.44 -5.67
CA THR A 50 -21.52 1.76 -5.19
C THR A 50 -22.55 1.69 -6.31
N LEU A 51 -22.24 2.26 -7.48
CA LEU A 51 -23.13 2.23 -8.64
C LEU A 51 -23.33 0.80 -9.15
N ASP A 52 -22.25 0.02 -9.22
CA ASP A 52 -22.28 -1.35 -9.71
C ASP A 52 -23.11 -2.26 -8.78
N LEU A 53 -22.91 -2.16 -7.47
CA LEU A 53 -23.74 -2.86 -6.48
C LEU A 53 -25.20 -2.41 -6.52
N ALA A 54 -25.47 -1.12 -6.72
CA ALA A 54 -26.84 -0.60 -6.80
C ALA A 54 -27.58 -1.12 -8.04
N LEU A 55 -26.91 -1.18 -9.19
CA LEU A 55 -27.45 -1.78 -10.42
C LEU A 55 -27.72 -3.26 -10.21
N TRP A 56 -26.75 -4.00 -9.68
CA TRP A 56 -26.89 -5.43 -9.41
C TRP A 56 -28.06 -5.74 -8.46
N LEU A 57 -28.25 -4.95 -7.40
CA LEU A 57 -29.40 -5.09 -6.51
C LEU A 57 -30.72 -4.72 -7.19
N GLY A 58 -30.72 -3.71 -8.06
CA GLY A 58 -31.90 -3.28 -8.82
C GLY A 58 -32.38 -4.30 -9.85
N GLU A 59 -31.46 -5.08 -10.42
CA GLU A 59 -31.73 -6.16 -11.38
C GLU A 59 -32.10 -7.49 -10.68
N GLY A 60 -32.24 -7.47 -9.35
CA GLY A 60 -32.69 -8.60 -8.54
C GLY A 60 -31.57 -9.52 -8.09
N ALA A 61 -30.33 -9.06 -8.08
CA ALA A 61 -29.17 -9.82 -7.62
C ALA A 61 -29.01 -11.16 -8.35
N HIS A 62 -29.42 -11.20 -9.62
CA HIS A 62 -29.22 -12.36 -10.47
C HIS A 62 -27.75 -12.36 -10.90
N GLU A 63 -27.10 -13.52 -10.76
CA GLU A 63 -25.68 -13.74 -11.06
C GLU A 63 -24.68 -13.14 -10.06
N ILE A 64 -23.44 -13.58 -10.18
CA ILE A 64 -22.33 -13.14 -9.32
C ILE A 64 -21.87 -11.75 -9.82
N PRO A 65 -21.76 -10.73 -8.96
CA PRO A 65 -21.32 -9.39 -9.36
C PRO A 65 -19.80 -9.35 -9.51
N PHE A 66 -19.29 -9.95 -10.59
CA PHE A 66 -17.85 -10.05 -10.87
C PHE A 66 -17.15 -8.68 -10.90
N GLU A 67 -17.82 -7.65 -11.42
CA GLU A 67 -17.31 -6.29 -11.50
C GLU A 67 -17.09 -5.69 -10.10
N SER A 68 -18.10 -5.72 -9.24
CA SER A 68 -18.02 -5.27 -7.85
C SER A 68 -16.94 -6.02 -7.06
N ILE A 69 -16.81 -7.33 -7.28
CA ILE A 69 -15.76 -8.16 -6.66
C ILE A 69 -14.38 -7.69 -7.11
N ALA A 70 -14.18 -7.48 -8.42
CA ALA A 70 -12.92 -7.01 -8.96
C ALA A 70 -12.54 -5.62 -8.42
N ILE A 71 -13.49 -4.68 -8.37
CA ILE A 71 -13.28 -3.34 -7.80
C ILE A 71 -12.94 -3.43 -6.31
N GLY A 72 -13.63 -4.29 -5.56
CA GLY A 72 -13.33 -4.57 -4.15
C GLY A 72 -11.91 -5.08 -3.94
N ILE A 73 -11.45 -6.01 -4.79
CA ILE A 73 -10.07 -6.51 -4.76
C ILE A 73 -9.08 -5.38 -5.08
N ILE A 74 -9.36 -4.56 -6.09
CA ILE A 74 -8.50 -3.42 -6.43
C ILE A 74 -8.40 -2.46 -5.24
N LEU A 75 -9.49 -2.16 -4.54
CA LEU A 75 -9.46 -1.31 -3.34
C LEU A 75 -8.57 -1.89 -2.25
N ILE A 76 -8.61 -3.20 -2.04
CA ILE A 76 -7.79 -3.89 -1.03
C ILE A 76 -6.32 -3.92 -1.44
N LEU A 77 -6.02 -4.18 -2.72
CA LEU A 77 -4.65 -4.29 -3.23
C LEU A 77 -3.98 -2.93 -3.45
N ASN A 78 -4.76 -1.91 -3.82
CA ASN A 78 -4.30 -0.52 -3.95
C ASN A 78 -4.12 0.14 -2.57
N ALA A 79 -4.55 -0.52 -1.48
CA ALA A 79 -4.11 -0.12 -0.15
C ALA A 79 -2.61 -0.39 -0.04
N ASP A 80 -1.80 0.65 -0.25
CA ASP A 80 -0.33 0.56 -0.19
C ASP A 80 0.14 -0.23 1.06
N PRO A 81 1.03 -1.22 0.90
CA PRO A 81 1.50 -2.10 1.97
C PRO A 81 2.48 -1.46 2.96
#